data_AF-A0A1Y3SFR7-F1
#
_entry.id   AF-A0A1Y3SFR7-F1
#
_cell.length_a   1.000
_cell.length_b   1.000
_cell.length_c   1.000
_cell.angle_alpha   90.00
_cell.angle_beta   90.00
_cell.angle_gamma   90.00
#
_symmetry.space_group_name_H-M   'P 1'
#
loop_
_entity.id
_entity.type
_entity.pdbx_description
1 polymer ?
#
loop_
_entity_poly.entity_id
_entity_poly.type
_entity_poly.pdbx_seq_one_letter_code
_entity_poly.pdbx_strand_id
1 'polypeptide(L)' 'MNQEVFFQELRRVLQREGFTTQAVQDGLLPVEWDGHPLCRITEGGGVRYWQENVANLEREQACQRAADLACMVR' A
#
# COMPACT_ATOMS: atom_id res chain seq x y z
N MET A 1 5.45 14.96 10.22
CA MET A 1 4.39 14.88 9.19
C MET A 1 3.16 14.26 9.84
N ASN A 2 1.96 14.78 9.59
CA ASN A 2 0.75 14.18 10.14
C ASN A 2 0.46 12.86 9.41
N GLN A 3 0.20 11.79 10.16
CA GLN A 3 -0.12 10.46 9.62
C GLN A 3 -1.26 10.50 8.59
N GLU A 4 -2.25 11.36 8.82
CA GLU A 4 -3.36 11.59 7.89
C GLU A 4 -2.90 12.15 6.55
N VAL A 5 -1.97 13.11 6.54
CA VAL A 5 -1.44 13.72 5.31
C VAL A 5 -0.62 12.69 4.53
N PHE A 6 0.22 11.92 5.21
CA PHE A 6 0.98 10.83 4.60
C PHE A 6 0.05 9.83 3.90
N PHE A 7 -0.97 9.34 4.61
CA PHE A 7 -1.89 8.37 4.02
C PHE A 7 -2.73 8.97 2.89
N GLN A 8 -3.14 10.25 2.98
CA GLN A 8 -3.85 10.91 1.88
C GLN A 8 -3.01 10.98 0.60
N GLU A 9 -1.75 11.41 0.71
CA GLU A 9 -0.84 11.47 -0.44
C GLU A 9 -0.52 10.07 -0.98
N LEU A 10 -0.24 9.11 -0.09
CA LEU A 10 0.01 7.72 -0.45
C LEU A 10 -1.17 7.10 -1.20
N ARG A 11 -2.40 7.31 -0.73
CA ARG A 11 -3.61 6.87 -1.43
C ARG A 11 -3.68 7.45 -2.83
N ARG A 12 -3.37 8.73 -2.99
CA ARG A 12 -3.43 9.42 -4.27
C ARG A 12 -2.41 8.87 -5.27
N VAL A 13 -1.19 8.58 -4.80
CA VAL A 13 -0.14 7.97 -5.61
C VAL A 13 -0.51 6.53 -5.99
N LEU A 14 -0.99 5.74 -5.04
CA LEU A 14 -1.45 4.36 -5.27
C LEU A 14 -2.61 4.29 -6.27
N GLN A 15 -3.62 5.17 -6.14
CA GLN A 15 -4.76 5.24 -7.06
C GLN A 15 -4.34 5.56 -8.50
N ARG A 16 -3.31 6.41 -8.69
CA ARG A 16 -2.78 6.71 -10.03
C ARG A 16 -2.13 5.51 -10.69
N GLU A 17 -1.52 4.64 -9.89
CA GLU A 17 -0.89 3.39 -10.34
C GLU A 17 -1.90 2.23 -10.49
N GLY A 18 -3.19 2.46 -10.22
CA GLY A 18 -4.26 1.47 -10.35
C GLY A 18 -4.50 0.61 -9.11
N PHE A 19 -3.90 0.98 -7.96
CA PHE A 19 -4.18 0.34 -6.68
C PHE A 19 -5.41 0.96 -6.01
N THR A 20 -6.14 0.13 -5.27
CA THR A 20 -7.22 0.61 -4.39
C THR A 20 -6.74 0.60 -2.96
N THR A 21 -7.27 1.49 -2.12
CA THR A 21 -6.87 1.58 -0.72
C THR A 21 -8.10 1.68 0.17
N GLN A 22 -8.07 0.97 1.30
CA GLN A 22 -9.15 1.02 2.27
C GLN A 22 -8.89 2.07 3.36
N ALA A 23 -9.84 2.23 4.28
CA ALA A 23 -9.64 2.98 5.53
C ALA A 23 -8.42 2.46 6.30
N VAL A 24 -7.67 3.38 6.91
CA VAL A 24 -6.56 3.02 7.80
C VAL A 24 -7.12 2.20 8.96
N GLN A 25 -6.54 1.04 9.19
CA GLN A 25 -6.92 0.09 10.24
C GLN A 25 -5.68 -0.15 11.11
N ASP A 26 -5.77 0.10 12.42
CA ASP A 26 -4.66 -0.09 13.35
C ASP A 26 -3.37 0.66 12.95
N GLY A 27 -3.51 1.85 12.38
CA GLY A 27 -2.36 2.66 11.90
C GLY A 27 -1.70 2.12 10.62
N LEU A 28 -2.35 1.18 9.93
CA LEU A 28 -1.91 0.61 8.65
C LEU A 28 -2.93 0.96 7.56
N LEU A 29 -2.45 1.42 6.41
CA LEU A 29 -3.27 1.62 5.22
C LEU A 29 -3.32 0.32 4.40
N PRO A 30 -4.48 -0.36 4.32
CA PRO A 30 -4.62 -1.54 3.48
C PRO A 30 -4.66 -1.14 2.01
N VAL A 31 -3.88 -1.85 1.19
CA VAL A 31 -3.77 -1.69 -0.25
C VAL A 31 -4.27 -2.95 -0.92
N GLU A 32 -5.10 -2.74 -1.93
CA GLU A 32 -5.73 -3.76 -2.74
C GLU A 32 -5.30 -3.59 -4.19
N TRP A 33 -5.19 -4.73 -4.86
CA TRP A 33 -4.86 -4.80 -6.27
C TRP A 33 -5.67 -5.91 -6.91
N ASP A 34 -6.29 -5.58 -8.04
CA ASP A 34 -7.22 -6.48 -8.75
C ASP A 34 -8.39 -6.97 -7.87
N GLY A 35 -8.92 -6.08 -7.02
CA GLY A 35 -10.03 -6.40 -6.11
C GLY A 35 -9.67 -7.34 -4.95
N HIS A 36 -8.39 -7.64 -4.75
CA HIS A 36 -7.91 -8.52 -3.68
C HIS A 36 -6.90 -7.81 -2.77
N PRO A 37 -6.87 -8.15 -1.46
CA PRO A 37 -5.91 -7.58 -0.54
C PRO A 37 -4.47 -7.95 -0.94
N LEU A 38 -3.62 -6.94 -1.04
CA LEU A 38 -2.23 -7.10 -1.45
C LEU A 38 -1.30 -6.90 -0.26
N CYS A 39 -1.24 -5.68 0.27
CA CYS A 39 -0.34 -5.31 1.35
C CYS A 39 -0.95 -4.24 2.25
N ARG A 40 -0.25 -3.92 3.34
CA ARG A 40 -0.64 -2.92 4.34
C ARG A 40 0.57 -2.04 4.62
N ILE A 41 0.40 -0.72 4.50
CA ILE A 41 1.49 0.23 4.61
C ILE A 41 1.38 0.99 5.94
N THR A 42 2.47 1.07 6.69
CA THR A 42 2.57 1.84 7.93
C THR A 42 2.84 3.32 7.65
N GLU A 43 2.63 4.18 8.64
CA GLU A 43 2.95 5.62 8.55
C GLU A 43 4.43 5.93 8.27
N GLY A 44 5.34 4.97 8.49
CA GLY A 44 6.77 5.09 8.19
C GLY A 44 7.18 4.51 6.84
N GLY A 45 6.23 4.18 5.97
CA GLY A 45 6.50 3.56 4.66
C GLY A 45 6.84 2.06 4.71
N GLY A 46 6.82 1.44 5.89
CA GLY A 46 7.00 0.00 6.03
C GLY A 46 5.79 -0.77 5.49
N VAL A 47 6.03 -1.82 4.72
CA VAL A 47 4.97 -2.65 4.11
C VAL A 47 4.88 -4.00 4.79
N ARG A 48 3.65 -4.42 5.12
CA ARG A 48 3.31 -5.74 5.66
C ARG A 48 2.34 -6.43 4.72
N TYR A 49 2.61 -7.69 4.40
CA TYR A 49 1.73 -8.52 3.60
C TYR A 49 1.78 -9.95 4.12
N TRP A 50 0.76 -10.72 3.76
CA TRP A 50 0.75 -12.17 3.99
C TRP A 50 1.34 -12.85 2.77
N GLN A 51 2.05 -13.97 2.94
CA GLN A 51 2.63 -14.69 1.79
C GLN A 51 1.56 -15.12 0.78
N GLU A 52 0.35 -15.43 1.25
CA GLU A 52 -0.81 -15.74 0.40
C GLU A 52 -1.17 -14.58 -0.56
N ASN A 53 -0.94 -13.33 -0.15
CA ASN A 53 -1.24 -12.17 -0.97
C ASN A 53 -0.21 -11.91 -2.07
N VAL A 54 0.97 -12.51 -1.98
CA VAL A 54 2.06 -12.38 -2.98
C VAL A 54 2.41 -13.73 -3.59
N ALA A 55 1.44 -14.65 -3.66
CA ALA A 55 1.63 -16.01 -4.15
C ALA A 55 2.07 -16.10 -5.63
N ASN A 56 1.87 -15.03 -6.41
CA ASN A 56 2.25 -14.95 -7.82
C ASN A 56 3.23 -13.79 -8.04
N LEU A 57 4.11 -13.93 -9.04
CA LEU A 57 5.09 -12.91 -9.41
C LEU A 57 4.46 -11.53 -9.66
N GLU A 58 3.31 -11.48 -10.33
CA GLU A 58 2.59 -10.22 -10.59
C GLU A 58 2.18 -9.52 -9.28
N ARG A 59 1.71 -10.30 -8.30
CA ARG A 59 1.32 -9.76 -6.99
C ARG A 59 2.53 -9.35 -6.17
N GLU A 60 3.62 -10.11 -6.22
CA GLU A 60 4.89 -9.73 -5.61
C GLU A 60 5.40 -8.39 -6.18
N GLN A 61 5.40 -8.24 -7.50
CA GLN A 61 5.78 -7.00 -8.18
C GLN A 61 4.86 -5.84 -7.81
N ALA A 62 3.55 -6.06 -7.77
CA ALA A 62 2.58 -5.06 -7.36
C ALA A 62 2.81 -4.63 -5.89
N CYS A 63 3.14 -5.58 -5.01
CA CYS A 63 3.44 -5.30 -3.61
C CYS A 63 4.74 -4.50 -3.47
N GLN A 64 5.76 -4.84 -4.25
CA GLN A 64 7.02 -4.10 -4.30
C GLN A 64 6.82 -2.68 -4.84
N ARG A 65 5.98 -2.50 -5.86
CA ARG A 65 5.58 -1.17 -6.38
C ARG A 65 4.91 -0.35 -5.29
N ALA A 66 3.95 -0.92 -4.56
CA ALA A 66 3.29 -0.23 -3.45
C ALA A 66 4.27 0.21 -2.36
N ALA A 67 5.29 -0.60 -2.06
CA ALA A 67 6.37 -0.24 -1.14
C ALA A 67 7.25 0.89 -1.65
N ASP A 68 7.58 0.89 -2.94
CA ASP A 68 8.39 1.94 -3.57
C ASP A 68 7.65 3.30 -3.53
N LEU A 69 6.34 3.28 -3.82
CA LEU A 69 5.46 4.45 -3.71
C LEU A 69 5.37 4.96 -2.27
N ALA A 70 5.34 4.06 -1.29
CA ALA A 70 5.35 4.44 0.12
C ALA A 70 6.64 5.18 0.53
N CYS A 71 7.79 4.78 -0.01
CA CYS A 71 9.08 5.45 0.22
C CYS A 71 9.19 6.81 -0.48
N MET A 72 8.45 7.03 -1.57
CA MET A 72 8.42 8.29 -2.29
C MET A 72 7.60 9.37 -1.57
N VAL A 73 6.58 8.99 -0.80
CA VAL A 73 5.76 9.91 -0.01
C VAL A 73 6.51 10.24 1.30
N ARG A 74 6.87 11.51 1.52
CA ARG A 74 7.71 11.98 2.64
C ARG A 74 7.13 13.19 3.36
#